data_AF-A0A9D6D9B1-F1
#
_entry.id   AF-A0A9D6D9B1-F1
#
_cell.length_a   1.000
_cell.length_b   1.000
_cell.length_c   1.000
_cell.angle_alpha   90.00
_cell.angle_beta   90.00
_cell.angle_gamma   90.00
#
_symmetry.space_group_name_H-M   'P 1'
#
loop_
_entity.id
_entity.type
_entity.pdbx_description
1 polymer ?
#
loop_
_entity_poly.entity_id
_entity_poly.type
_entity_poly.pdbx_seq_one_letter_code
_entity_poly.pdbx_strand_id
1 'polypeptide(L)'
;MKNEEHILISLTPRHAENIFDGHKHVELRRRTMHISPGTTAWIYVKLPTGAITGRVTIAAIHTSSPAVLWCRFGTVSGLSKSEFFDYFSGVTEGVALELSDTKELRQPISLSSLREIKSSFQPPQFFVRLIASNPVLKIAMKKPLRNGASHR
;
A
#
# COMPACT_ATOMS: atom_id res chain seq x y z
N MET A 1 -18.96 0.13 16.96
CA MET A 1 -17.88 -0.61 16.27
C MET A 1 -17.34 0.28 15.16
N LYS A 2 -16.05 0.61 15.16
CA LYS A 2 -15.44 1.25 13.98
C LYS A 2 -15.56 0.25 12.82
N ASN A 3 -16.19 0.62 11.72
CA ASN A 3 -16.08 -0.15 10.50
C ASN A 3 -14.60 -0.14 10.10
N GLU A 4 -13.98 -1.31 10.03
CA GLU A 4 -12.61 -1.44 9.56
C GLU A 4 -12.59 -1.09 8.06
N GLU A 5 -11.97 0.05 7.71
CA GLU A 5 -11.81 0.46 6.32
C GLU A 5 -10.70 -0.38 5.68
N HIS A 6 -11.01 -1.08 4.58
CA HIS A 6 -10.05 -1.84 3.81
C HIS A 6 -9.89 -1.28 2.41
N ILE A 7 -8.64 -1.14 1.97
CA ILE A 7 -8.31 -0.78 0.60
C ILE A 7 -7.34 -1.78 -0.02
N LEU A 8 -7.28 -1.79 -1.34
CA LEU A 8 -6.25 -2.47 -2.13
C LEU A 8 -5.44 -1.42 -2.89
N ILE A 9 -4.12 -1.50 -2.77
CA ILE A 9 -3.17 -0.69 -3.55
C ILE A 9 -2.22 -1.58 -4.33
N SER A 10 -1.71 -1.09 -5.45
CA SER A 10 -0.68 -1.78 -6.24
C SER A 10 0.69 -1.13 -6.04
N LEU A 11 1.71 -1.94 -5.79
CA LEU A 11 3.12 -1.54 -5.67
C LEU A 11 4.00 -2.31 -6.65
N THR A 12 5.17 -1.78 -6.98
CA THR A 12 6.23 -2.56 -7.66
C THR A 12 6.89 -3.50 -6.65
N PRO A 13 7.57 -4.58 -7.10
CA PRO A 13 8.29 -5.50 -6.22
C PRO A 13 9.24 -4.79 -5.25
N ARG A 14 10.10 -3.91 -5.75
CA ARG A 14 11.06 -3.13 -4.93
C ARG A 14 10.39 -2.35 -3.80
N HIS A 15 9.25 -1.69 -4.05
CA HIS A 15 8.58 -0.92 -3.01
C HIS A 15 7.90 -1.80 -1.97
N ALA A 16 7.33 -2.93 -2.39
CA ALA A 16 6.70 -3.87 -1.49
C ALA A 16 7.73 -4.54 -0.57
N GLU A 17 8.85 -5.01 -1.13
CA GLU A 17 9.97 -5.59 -0.39
C GLU A 17 10.50 -4.62 0.68
N ASN A 18 10.80 -3.37 0.30
CA ASN A 18 11.23 -2.36 1.27
C ASN A 18 10.22 -2.11 2.41
N ILE A 19 8.91 -2.24 2.15
CA ILE A 19 7.88 -2.11 3.20
C ILE A 19 7.91 -3.33 4.13
N PHE A 20 7.96 -4.53 3.56
CA PHE A 20 7.94 -5.78 4.34
C PHE A 20 9.23 -6.01 5.13
N ASP A 21 10.37 -5.55 4.62
CA ASP A 21 11.67 -5.57 5.30
C ASP A 21 11.85 -4.42 6.30
N GLY A 22 10.87 -3.51 6.40
CA GLY A 22 10.88 -2.42 7.36
C GLY A 22 11.82 -1.27 6.99
N HIS A 23 12.30 -1.21 5.75
CA HIS A 23 13.13 -0.10 5.24
C HIS A 23 12.33 1.12 4.78
N LYS A 24 11.05 0.93 4.40
CA LYS A 24 10.17 2.00 3.90
C LYS A 24 8.92 2.10 4.77
N HIS A 25 8.78 3.25 5.42
CA HIS A 25 7.67 3.54 6.34
C HIS A 25 6.62 4.46 5.75
N VAL A 26 6.84 4.96 4.53
CA VAL A 26 5.95 5.90 3.87
C VAL A 26 5.64 5.46 2.45
N GLU A 27 4.35 5.46 2.08
CA GLU A 27 3.90 5.34 0.70
C GLU A 27 3.50 6.71 0.16
N LEU A 28 4.09 7.11 -0.97
CA LEU A 28 3.86 8.41 -1.60
C LEU A 28 2.80 8.29 -2.71
N ARG A 29 1.88 9.25 -2.78
CA ARG A 29 0.81 9.29 -3.77
C ARG A 29 0.61 10.71 -4.30
N ARG A 30 0.49 10.86 -5.61
CA ARG A 30 0.21 12.16 -6.26
C ARG A 30 -1.23 12.67 -6.09
N ARG A 31 -2.15 11.83 -5.63
CA ARG A 31 -3.58 12.16 -5.48
C ARG A 31 -4.08 11.75 -4.11
N THR A 32 -4.96 12.56 -3.54
CA THR A 32 -5.58 12.30 -2.24
C THR A 32 -6.43 11.04 -2.27
N MET A 33 -6.21 10.20 -1.26
CA MET A 33 -7.08 9.06 -0.97
C MET A 33 -8.00 9.47 0.18
N HIS A 34 -9.30 9.48 -0.05
CA HIS A 34 -10.31 9.79 0.98
C HIS A 34 -10.44 8.60 1.95
N ILE A 35 -9.38 8.30 2.69
CA ILE A 35 -9.32 7.20 3.67
C ILE A 35 -8.98 7.78 5.04
N SER A 36 -9.22 7.01 6.10
CA SER A 36 -8.94 7.44 7.48
C SER A 36 -7.69 6.77 8.06
N PRO A 37 -6.97 7.41 9.00
CA PRO A 37 -6.02 6.71 9.86
C PRO A 37 -6.64 5.47 10.50
N GLY A 38 -5.89 4.37 10.54
CA GLY A 38 -6.36 3.04 10.92
C GLY A 38 -6.87 2.18 9.75
N THR A 39 -6.91 2.70 8.52
CA THR A 39 -7.26 1.93 7.32
C THR A 39 -6.27 0.78 7.12
N THR A 40 -6.79 -0.42 6.84
CA THR A 40 -5.97 -1.55 6.39
C THR A 40 -5.79 -1.49 4.87
N ALA A 41 -4.54 -1.35 4.42
CA ALA A 41 -4.19 -1.42 3.01
C ALA A 41 -3.60 -2.79 2.67
N TRP A 42 -4.32 -3.54 1.84
CA TRP A 42 -3.82 -4.75 1.19
C TRP A 42 -2.88 -4.38 0.04
N ILE A 43 -1.77 -5.10 -0.07
CA ILE A 43 -0.72 -4.82 -1.04
C ILE A 43 -0.76 -5.85 -2.17
N TYR A 44 -1.15 -5.40 -3.36
CA TYR A 44 -0.93 -6.14 -4.59
C TYR A 44 0.45 -5.77 -5.18
N VAL A 45 1.31 -6.75 -5.36
CA VAL A 45 2.61 -6.57 -6.02
C VAL A 45 2.46 -6.85 -7.51
N LYS A 46 2.88 -5.89 -8.33
CA LYS A 46 2.87 -5.98 -9.80
C LYS A 46 3.76 -7.13 -10.30
N LEU A 47 3.65 -7.44 -11.59
CA LEU A 47 4.52 -8.43 -12.23
C LEU A 47 6.01 -8.05 -12.02
N PRO A 48 6.90 -9.06 -11.86
CA PRO A 48 6.66 -10.50 -12.03
C PRO A 48 5.96 -11.21 -10.84
N THR A 49 5.82 -10.57 -9.67
CA THR A 49 5.18 -11.22 -8.50
C THR A 49 3.69 -11.49 -8.71
N GLY A 50 2.93 -10.49 -9.19
CA GLY A 50 1.53 -10.64 -9.60
C GLY A 50 0.62 -11.25 -8.53
N ALA A 51 0.64 -10.74 -7.30
CA ALA A 51 -0.11 -11.31 -6.19
C ALA A 51 -0.45 -10.29 -5.10
N ILE A 52 -1.49 -10.54 -4.31
CA ILE A 52 -1.62 -9.91 -2.99
C ILE A 52 -0.66 -10.62 -2.04
N THR A 53 0.29 -9.88 -1.47
CA THR A 53 1.38 -10.46 -0.66
C THR A 53 1.28 -10.13 0.82
N GLY A 54 0.45 -9.17 1.22
CA GLY A 54 0.38 -8.72 2.60
C GLY A 54 -0.56 -7.54 2.82
N ARG A 55 -0.51 -7.00 4.02
CA ARG A 55 -1.22 -5.79 4.42
C ARG A 55 -0.37 -4.90 5.32
N VAL A 56 -0.73 -3.63 5.37
CA VAL A 56 -0.22 -2.63 6.31
C VAL A 56 -1.39 -1.84 6.88
N THR A 57 -1.17 -1.17 8.00
CA THR A 57 -2.10 -0.20 8.58
C THR A 57 -1.61 1.21 8.28
N ILE A 58 -2.50 2.06 7.76
CA ILE A 58 -2.22 3.48 7.54
C ILE A 58 -2.27 4.20 8.89
N ALA A 59 -1.10 4.53 9.45
CA ALA A 59 -0.99 5.17 10.76
C ALA A 59 -1.40 6.65 10.72
N ALA A 60 -0.95 7.36 9.68
CA ALA A 60 -1.22 8.78 9.47
C ALA A 60 -1.24 9.11 7.98
N ILE A 61 -1.88 10.22 7.64
CA ILE A 61 -2.02 10.70 6.26
C ILE A 61 -1.59 12.17 6.26
N HIS A 62 -0.60 12.50 5.44
CA HIS A 62 -0.07 13.85 5.32
C HIS A 62 -0.30 14.35 3.90
N THR A 63 -1.10 15.39 3.76
CA THR A 63 -1.31 16.09 2.48
C THR A 63 -0.61 17.43 2.54
N SER A 64 0.33 17.67 1.64
CA SER A 64 1.06 18.93 1.57
C SER A 64 1.77 19.11 0.23
N SER A 65 2.47 20.22 0.05
CA SER A 65 3.28 20.45 -1.14
C SER A 65 4.47 19.47 -1.22
N PRO A 66 4.98 19.14 -2.42
CA PRO A 66 6.13 18.25 -2.58
C PRO A 66 7.35 18.69 -1.78
N ALA A 67 7.60 20.00 -1.65
CA ALA A 67 8.70 20.52 -0.86
C ALA A 67 8.57 20.18 0.64
N VAL A 68 7.37 20.36 1.21
CA VAL A 68 7.12 20.04 2.63
C VAL A 68 7.17 18.53 2.87
N LEU A 69 6.61 17.74 1.95
CA LEU A 69 6.68 16.28 2.03
C LEU A 69 8.12 15.78 1.92
N TRP A 70 8.95 16.37 1.06
CA TRP A 70 10.37 16.04 0.96
C TRP A 70 11.11 16.34 2.26
N CYS A 71 10.90 17.53 2.85
CA CYS A 71 11.53 17.89 4.12
C CYS A 71 11.19 16.91 5.25
N ARG A 72 9.97 16.37 5.26
CA ARG A 72 9.50 15.44 6.30
C ARG A 72 9.89 13.99 6.03
N PHE A 73 9.73 13.53 4.79
CA PHE A 73 9.76 12.10 4.46
C PHE A 73 10.83 11.72 3.45
N GLY A 74 11.64 12.67 2.96
CA GLY A 74 12.65 12.40 1.94
C GLY A 74 13.61 11.28 2.33
N THR A 75 14.10 11.30 3.57
CA THR A 75 15.05 10.31 4.12
C THR A 75 14.45 8.91 4.28
N VAL A 76 13.13 8.79 4.48
CA VAL A 76 12.42 7.52 4.70
C VAL A 76 11.57 7.08 3.51
N SER A 77 11.55 7.87 2.43
CA SER A 77 10.76 7.61 1.23
C SER A 77 11.34 6.49 0.36
N GLY A 78 12.64 6.23 0.47
CA GLY A 78 13.37 5.30 -0.39
C GLY A 78 13.62 5.84 -1.82
N LEU A 79 13.46 7.15 -2.04
CA LEU A 79 13.75 7.85 -3.30
C LEU A 79 14.87 8.87 -3.10
N SER A 80 15.69 9.08 -4.13
CA SER A 80 16.54 10.26 -4.22
C SER A 80 15.71 11.54 -4.37
N LYS A 81 16.33 12.70 -4.13
CA LYS A 81 15.66 14.00 -4.26
C LYS A 81 15.11 14.22 -5.67
N SER A 82 15.89 13.92 -6.70
CA SER A 82 15.45 14.04 -8.10
C SER A 82 14.26 13.13 -8.39
N GLU A 83 14.34 11.83 -8.07
CA GLU A 83 13.23 10.89 -8.28
C GLU A 83 11.95 11.33 -7.56
N PHE A 84 12.07 11.89 -6.35
CA PHE A 84 10.94 12.40 -5.60
C PHE A 84 10.25 13.58 -6.30
N PHE A 85 11.01 14.60 -6.70
CA PHE A 85 10.45 15.78 -7.35
C PHE A 85 9.97 15.47 -8.78
N ASP A 86 10.61 14.54 -9.49
CA ASP A 86 10.14 14.04 -10.78
C ASP A 86 8.80 13.31 -10.62
N TYR A 87 8.66 12.46 -9.60
CA TYR A 87 7.42 11.77 -9.29
C TYR A 87 6.26 12.74 -9.01
N PHE A 88 6.54 13.84 -8.28
CA PHE A 88 5.56 14.88 -7.97
C PHE A 88 5.52 16.03 -9.01
N SER A 89 6.16 15.87 -10.16
CA SER A 89 6.16 16.90 -11.20
C SER A 89 4.73 17.23 -11.64
N GLY A 90 4.42 18.52 -11.75
CA GLY A 90 3.11 19.02 -12.17
C GLY A 90 1.98 18.84 -11.15
N VAL A 91 2.25 18.49 -9.89
CA VAL A 91 1.23 18.52 -8.81
C VAL A 91 1.60 19.52 -7.72
N THR A 92 0.61 20.30 -7.26
CA THR A 92 0.76 21.29 -6.19
C THR A 92 0.73 20.65 -4.81
N GLU A 93 0.03 19.53 -4.68
CA GLU A 93 -0.09 18.76 -3.45
C GLU A 93 0.12 17.26 -3.71
N GLY A 94 0.77 16.60 -2.76
CA GLY A 94 0.94 15.16 -2.71
C GLY A 94 0.45 14.61 -1.38
N VAL A 95 0.47 13.27 -1.28
CA VAL A 95 0.13 12.55 -0.05
C VAL A 95 1.27 11.63 0.34
N ALA A 96 1.61 11.64 1.62
CA ALA A 96 2.44 10.65 2.28
C ALA A 96 1.59 9.85 3.28
N LEU A 97 1.53 8.54 3.10
CA LEU A 97 0.86 7.62 4.02
C LEU A 97 1.91 7.01 4.92
N GLU A 98 1.82 7.25 6.23
CA GLU A 98 2.65 6.51 7.18
C GLU A 98 2.11 5.09 7.34
N LEU A 99 3.02 4.12 7.25
CA LEU A 99 2.72 2.70 7.26
C LEU A 99 3.16 2.11 8.61
N SER A 100 2.31 1.26 9.17
CA SER A 100 2.52 0.56 10.44
C SER A 100 1.92 -0.85 10.37
N ASP A 101 2.14 -1.68 11.40
CA ASP A 101 1.59 -3.04 11.51
C ASP A 101 1.76 -3.85 10.21
N THR A 102 2.98 -3.87 9.67
CA THR A 102 3.27 -4.57 8.43
C THR A 102 3.15 -6.08 8.62
N LYS A 103 2.32 -6.73 7.80
CA LYS A 103 2.09 -8.17 7.81
C LYS A 103 2.18 -8.76 6.41
N GLU A 104 2.94 -9.83 6.28
CA GLU A 104 2.97 -10.61 5.05
C GLU A 104 2.02 -11.80 5.13
N LEU A 105 1.39 -12.13 3.99
CA LEU A 105 0.69 -13.38 3.82
C LEU A 105 1.72 -14.52 3.72
N ARG A 106 1.56 -15.56 4.55
CA ARG A 106 2.39 -16.78 4.40
C ARG A 106 2.18 -17.46 3.04
N GLN A 107 1.01 -17.22 2.43
CA GLN A 107 0.66 -17.68 1.10
C GLN A 107 0.07 -16.50 0.31
N PRO A 108 0.86 -15.87 -0.56
CA PRO A 108 0.36 -14.84 -1.46
C PRO A 108 -0.81 -15.33 -2.31
N ILE A 109 -1.72 -14.43 -2.65
CA ILE A 109 -2.88 -14.74 -3.51
C ILE A 109 -2.54 -14.28 -4.92
N SER A 110 -2.24 -15.23 -5.81
CA SER A 110 -1.82 -14.95 -7.18
C SER A 110 -2.92 -14.27 -8.00
N LEU A 111 -2.52 -13.59 -9.08
CA LEU A 111 -3.43 -13.00 -10.06
C LEU A 111 -4.40 -14.03 -10.66
N SER A 112 -3.96 -15.28 -10.87
CA SER A 112 -4.82 -16.37 -11.34
C SER A 112 -5.93 -16.68 -10.34
N SER A 113 -5.60 -16.91 -9.07
CA SER A 113 -6.59 -17.16 -8.01
C SER A 113 -7.53 -15.97 -7.79
N LEU A 114 -7.02 -14.73 -7.94
CA LEU A 114 -7.87 -13.53 -7.89
C LEU A 114 -8.88 -13.50 -9.03
N ARG A 115 -8.47 -13.91 -10.24
CA ARG A 115 -9.34 -13.98 -11.43
C ARG A 115 -10.31 -15.17 -11.39
N GLU A 116 -9.98 -16.27 -10.75
CA GLU A 116 -10.93 -17.36 -10.49
C GLU A 116 -12.11 -16.89 -9.62
N ILE A 117 -11.84 -16.05 -8.63
CA ILE A 117 -12.85 -15.55 -7.68
C ILE A 117 -13.59 -14.32 -8.22
N LYS A 118 -12.89 -13.49 -9.00
CA LYS A 118 -13.43 -12.30 -9.66
C LYS A 118 -12.80 -12.19 -11.04
N SER A 119 -13.48 -12.70 -12.07
CA SER A 119 -12.98 -12.74 -13.46
C SER A 119 -12.48 -11.39 -13.99
N SER A 120 -13.12 -10.29 -13.60
CA SER A 120 -12.76 -8.93 -13.96
C SER A 120 -11.68 -8.29 -13.08
N PHE A 121 -10.99 -9.07 -12.23
CA PHE A 121 -9.96 -8.53 -11.36
C PHE A 121 -8.81 -7.94 -12.17
N GLN A 122 -8.54 -6.66 -11.90
CA GLN A 122 -7.40 -5.93 -12.39
C GLN A 122 -6.69 -5.26 -11.20
N PRO A 123 -5.35 -5.22 -11.18
CA PRO A 123 -4.61 -4.47 -10.19
C PRO A 123 -5.04 -3.00 -10.21
N PRO A 124 -5.30 -2.37 -9.04
CA PRO A 124 -5.70 -0.98 -9.01
C PRO A 124 -4.58 -0.07 -9.55
N GLN A 125 -4.93 0.86 -10.44
CA GLN A 125 -4.00 1.92 -10.89
C GLN A 125 -3.77 2.96 -9.78
N PHE A 126 -4.78 3.20 -8.95
CA PHE A 126 -4.71 4.08 -7.79
C PHE A 126 -4.95 3.29 -6.50
N PHE A 127 -6.20 3.14 -6.08
CA PHE A 127 -6.62 2.22 -5.02
C PHE A 127 -8.07 1.79 -5.25
N VAL A 128 -8.51 0.73 -4.59
CA VAL A 128 -9.91 0.29 -4.57
C VAL A 128 -10.33 0.07 -3.12
N ARG A 129 -11.51 0.57 -2.72
CA ARG A 129 -12.11 0.20 -1.43
C ARG A 129 -12.67 -1.22 -1.50
N LEU A 130 -12.37 -2.00 -0.48
CA LEU A 130 -12.86 -3.36 -0.32
C LEU A 130 -13.95 -3.37 0.76
N ILE A 131 -15.20 -3.53 0.35
CA ILE A 131 -16.32 -3.74 1.29
C ILE A 131 -16.34 -5.17 1.81
N ALA A 132 -17.00 -5.41 2.95
CA ALA A 132 -17.04 -6.74 3.60
C ALA A 132 -17.56 -7.88 2.70
N SER A 133 -18.44 -7.58 1.73
CA SER A 133 -18.95 -8.57 0.78
C SER A 133 -17.97 -8.89 -0.36
N ASN A 134 -16.90 -8.10 -0.54
CA ASN A 134 -15.93 -8.27 -1.61
C ASN A 134 -15.17 -9.59 -1.45
N PRO A 135 -15.21 -10.49 -2.46
CA PRO A 135 -14.66 -11.82 -2.30
C PRO A 135 -13.12 -11.83 -2.22
N VAL A 136 -12.44 -10.81 -2.80
CA VAL A 136 -10.99 -10.59 -2.65
C VAL A 136 -10.64 -10.35 -1.17
N LEU A 137 -11.40 -9.51 -0.48
CA LEU A 137 -11.19 -9.24 0.94
C LEU A 137 -11.44 -10.50 1.78
N LYS A 138 -12.53 -11.23 1.49
CA LYS A 138 -12.87 -12.46 2.20
C LYS A 138 -11.78 -13.52 2.12
N ILE A 139 -11.14 -13.71 0.97
CA ILE A 139 -10.04 -14.67 0.86
C ILE A 139 -8.77 -14.13 1.53
N ALA A 140 -8.47 -12.84 1.37
CA ALA A 140 -7.29 -12.22 1.99
C ALA A 140 -7.31 -12.32 3.52
N MET A 141 -8.47 -12.03 4.14
CA MET A 141 -8.67 -12.12 5.59
C MET A 141 -8.54 -13.55 6.15
N LYS A 142 -8.76 -14.58 5.32
CA LYS A 142 -8.63 -15.99 5.73
C LYS A 142 -7.20 -16.52 5.65
N LYS A 143 -6.29 -15.81 4.98
CA LYS A 143 -4.91 -16.26 4.80
C LYS A 143 -4.09 -15.95 6.06
N PRO A 144 -3.25 -16.90 6.52
CA PRO A 144 -2.43 -16.68 7.70
C PRO A 144 -1.37 -15.61 7.44
N LEU A 145 -1.16 -14.75 8.43
CA LEU A 145 -0.21 -13.66 8.40
C LEU A 145 1.07 -14.03 9.17
N ARG A 146 2.19 -13.41 8.78
CA ARG A 146 3.40 -13.28 9.60
C ARG A 146 3.71 -11.80 9.76
N ASN A 147 4.44 -11.44 10.81
CA ASN A 147 5.01 -10.10 10.90
C ASN A 147 5.98 -9.91 9.73
N GLY A 148 5.94 -8.74 9.09
CA GLY A 148 7.11 -8.27 8.34
C GLY A 148 8.31 -8.14 9.28
N ALA A 149 9.50 -7.86 8.74
CA ALA A 149 10.69 -7.67 9.56
C ALA A 149 10.39 -6.67 10.69
N SER A 150 10.56 -7.14 11.92
CA SER A 150 10.33 -6.32 13.12
C SER A 150 11.50 -5.36 13.26
N HIS A 151 11.18 -4.07 13.40
CA HIS A 151 12.14 -3.04 13.76
C HIS A 151 12.93 -3.47 14.99
N ARG A 152 14.26 -3.45 14.88
CA ARG A 152 15.14 -3.11 16.00
C ARG A 152 15.50 -1.64 15.87
#